data_AF-A0A3M1J539-F1
#
_entry.id   AF-A0A3M1J539-F1
#
_cell.length_a   1.000
_cell.length_b   1.000
_cell.length_c   1.000
_cell.angle_alpha   90.00
_cell.angle_beta   90.00
_cell.angle_gamma   90.00
#
_symmetry.space_group_name_H-M   'P 1'
#
loop_
_entity.id
_entity.type
_entity.pdbx_description
1 polymer ?
#
loop_
_entity_poly.entity_id
_entity_poly.type
_entity_poly.pdbx_seq_one_letter_code
_entity_poly.pdbx_strand_id
1 'polypeptide(L)'
;MYRYDEFDARFVRERVAQFRDQVRRRLNGELSEEQFRPLRLMNGLYLQLHAYMLRVAIPYGTLSARQMRALAAIADKYDKGYGHFTTRQNIQFNWPKLPDVPDILDELADVEM
;
A
#
# COMPACT_ATOMS: atom_id res chain seq x y z
N MET A 1 -13.27 15.28 -5.94
CA MET A 1 -12.13 14.39 -5.67
C MET A 1 -11.00 14.79 -6.59
N TYR A 2 -9.76 14.82 -6.09
CA TYR A 2 -8.60 15.07 -6.95
C TYR A 2 -8.52 13.94 -7.99
N ARG A 3 -8.36 14.30 -9.26
CA ARG A 3 -8.23 13.36 -10.37
C ARG A 3 -6.79 13.42 -10.82
N TYR A 4 -6.16 12.27 -10.97
CA TYR A 4 -4.76 12.21 -11.38
C TYR A 4 -4.63 12.73 -12.81
N ASP A 5 -3.61 13.53 -13.06
CA ASP A 5 -3.16 13.79 -14.41
C ASP A 5 -2.21 12.67 -14.89
N GLU A 6 -1.69 12.79 -16.11
CA GLU A 6 -0.76 11.80 -16.67
C GLU A 6 0.55 11.72 -15.88
N PHE A 7 0.98 12.82 -15.27
CA PHE A 7 2.19 12.85 -14.46
C PHE A 7 1.97 12.09 -13.16
N ASP A 8 0.89 12.36 -12.44
CA ASP A 8 0.52 11.68 -11.19
C ASP A 8 0.39 10.17 -11.42
N ALA A 9 -0.37 9.78 -12.46
CA ALA A 9 -0.58 8.38 -12.79
C ALA A 9 0.74 7.65 -13.10
N ARG A 10 1.62 8.28 -13.91
CA ARG A 10 2.94 7.71 -14.22
C ARG A 10 3.81 7.63 -12.97
N PHE A 11 3.87 8.70 -12.18
CA PHE A 11 4.68 8.78 -10.97
C PHE A 11 4.31 7.70 -9.96
N VAL A 12 3.02 7.50 -9.70
CA VAL A 12 2.55 6.45 -8.79
C VAL A 12 2.93 5.07 -9.31
N ARG A 13 2.75 4.77 -10.61
CA ARG A 13 3.15 3.47 -11.16
C ARG A 13 4.66 3.23 -11.12
N GLU A 14 5.47 4.25 -11.37
CA GLU A 14 6.94 4.17 -11.23
C GLU A 14 7.33 3.87 -9.77
N ARG A 15 6.65 4.49 -8.80
CA ARG A 15 6.85 4.24 -7.37
C ARG A 15 6.46 2.81 -6.98
N VAL A 16 5.35 2.30 -7.49
CA VAL A 16 4.93 0.90 -7.28
C VAL A 16 5.97 -0.07 -7.85
N ALA A 17 6.44 0.16 -9.09
CA ALA A 17 7.47 -0.67 -9.72
C ALA A 17 8.79 -0.63 -8.94
N GLN A 18 9.20 0.54 -8.47
CA GLN A 18 10.37 0.71 -7.61
C GLN A 18 10.24 -0.10 -6.31
N PHE A 19 9.10 -0.01 -5.63
CA PHE A 19 8.89 -0.75 -4.38
C PHE A 19 8.82 -2.26 -4.61
N ARG A 20 8.25 -2.72 -5.73
CA ARG A 20 8.25 -4.13 -6.13
C ARG A 20 9.67 -4.69 -6.25
N ASP A 21 10.58 -3.95 -6.88
CA ASP A 21 12.00 -4.32 -6.96
C ASP A 21 12.65 -4.41 -5.57
N GLN A 22 12.38 -3.43 -4.70
CA GLN A 22 12.89 -3.41 -3.33
C GLN A 22 12.39 -4.61 -2.51
N VAL A 23 11.12 -4.98 -2.65
CA VAL A 23 10.55 -6.18 -2.03
C VAL A 23 11.21 -7.45 -2.57
N ARG A 24 11.39 -7.56 -3.89
CA ARG A 24 12.11 -8.71 -4.50
C ARG A 24 13.51 -8.86 -3.91
N ARG A 25 14.26 -7.77 -3.82
CA ARG A 25 15.61 -7.72 -3.24
C ARG A 25 15.64 -8.02 -1.74
N ARG A 26 14.58 -7.67 -1.02
CA ARG A 26 14.41 -8.04 0.39
C ARG A 26 14.15 -9.54 0.56
N LEU A 27 13.35 -10.13 -0.33
CA LEU A 27 12.98 -11.54 -0.29
C LEU A 27 14.12 -12.47 -0.71
N ASN A 28 14.99 -12.04 -1.65
CA ASN A 28 16.14 -12.83 -2.09
C ASN A 28 17.42 -12.60 -1.27
N GLY A 29 17.37 -11.71 -0.26
CA GLY A 29 18.48 -11.45 0.67
C GLY A 29 19.49 -10.41 0.20
N GLU A 30 19.32 -9.80 -0.98
CA GLU A 30 20.16 -8.69 -1.46
C GLU A 30 19.99 -7.39 -0.65
N LEU A 31 18.89 -7.25 0.07
CA LEU A 31 18.57 -6.09 0.89
C LEU A 31 18.31 -6.53 2.34
N SER A 32 19.12 -6.03 3.28
CA SER A 32 18.96 -6.35 4.70
C SER A 32 17.69 -5.70 5.26
N GLU A 33 17.19 -6.19 6.42
CA GLU A 33 16.03 -5.55 7.07
C GLU A 33 16.31 -4.09 7.45
N GLU A 34 17.54 -3.77 7.88
CA GLU A 34 17.93 -2.41 8.24
C GLU A 34 17.88 -1.47 7.04
N GLN A 35 18.36 -1.92 5.87
CA GLN A 35 18.30 -1.17 4.62
C GLN A 35 16.87 -1.08 4.06
N PHE A 36 16.08 -2.13 4.25
CA PHE A 36 14.68 -2.17 3.80
C PHE A 36 13.75 -1.32 4.66
N ARG A 37 14.03 -1.19 5.97
CA ARG A 37 13.20 -0.45 6.92
C ARG A 37 12.80 0.95 6.43
N PRO A 38 13.70 1.86 6.03
CA PRO A 38 13.28 3.17 5.53
C PRO A 38 12.42 3.07 4.27
N LEU A 39 12.72 2.14 3.37
CA LEU A 39 12.01 1.96 2.09
C LEU A 39 10.57 1.51 2.29
N ARG A 40 10.32 0.53 3.18
CA ARG A 40 8.96 0.09 3.49
C ARG A 40 8.16 1.14 4.24
N LEU A 41 8.80 1.89 5.15
CA LEU A 41 8.13 2.96 5.90
C LEU A 41 7.69 4.11 4.99
N MET A 42 8.49 4.47 3.98
CA MET A 42 8.10 5.48 2.97
C MET A 42 6.90 5.05 2.12
N ASN A 43 6.59 3.74 2.05
CA ASN A 43 5.45 3.19 1.34
C ASN A 43 4.32 2.76 2.30
N GLY A 44 4.33 3.26 3.54
CA GLY A 44 3.27 2.99 4.52
C GLY A 44 3.26 1.58 5.10
N LEU A 45 4.31 0.78 4.90
CA LEU A 45 4.42 -0.61 5.34
C LEU A 45 5.25 -0.74 6.63
N TYR A 46 4.55 -1.03 7.72
CA TYR A 46 5.10 -1.18 9.07
C TYR A 46 5.22 -2.67 9.41
N LEU A 47 6.31 -3.08 10.05
CA LEU A 47 6.43 -4.42 10.64
C LEU A 47 5.97 -4.33 12.11
N GLN A 48 4.86 -4.97 12.43
CA GLN A 48 4.45 -5.25 13.80
C GLN A 48 5.12 -6.54 14.29
N LEU A 49 4.87 -6.95 15.53
CA LEU A 49 5.52 -8.12 16.14
C LEU A 49 5.36 -9.41 15.31
N HIS A 50 4.21 -9.59 14.64
CA HIS A 50 3.88 -10.84 13.95
C HIS A 50 3.51 -10.68 12.48
N ALA A 51 3.27 -9.46 11.99
CA ALA A 51 2.74 -9.23 10.66
C ALA A 51 3.10 -7.82 10.16
N TYR A 52 2.97 -7.61 8.85
CA TYR A 52 3.04 -6.28 8.29
C TYR A 52 1.69 -5.57 8.43
N MET A 53 1.72 -4.27 8.70
CA MET A 53 0.58 -3.37 8.60
C MET A 53 0.83 -2.38 7.47
N LEU A 54 -0.05 -2.35 6.47
CA LEU A 54 -0.05 -1.38 5.39
C LEU A 54 -1.06 -0.27 5.72
N ARG A 55 -0.59 0.98 5.75
CA ARG A 55 -1.43 2.16 5.90
C ARG A 55 -1.58 2.86 4.55
N VAL A 56 -2.81 2.92 4.05
CA VAL A 56 -3.17 3.63 2.83
C VAL A 56 -3.55 5.07 3.17
N ALA A 57 -2.95 6.04 2.47
CA ALA A 57 -3.26 7.45 2.65
C ALA A 57 -4.58 7.80 1.94
N ILE A 58 -5.42 8.58 2.60
CA ILE A 58 -6.69 9.08 2.03
C ILE A 58 -6.68 10.60 2.17
N PRO A 59 -6.28 11.34 1.11
CA PRO A 59 -6.21 12.80 1.16
C PRO A 59 -7.54 13.42 1.59
N TYR A 60 -7.47 14.25 2.62
CA TYR A 60 -8.62 14.92 3.23
C TYR A 60 -9.74 13.98 3.72
N GLY A 61 -9.46 12.67 3.85
CA GLY A 61 -10.46 11.66 4.20
C GLY A 61 -11.55 11.46 3.15
N THR A 62 -11.33 11.89 1.90
CA THR A 62 -12.35 11.82 0.83
C THR A 62 -12.18 10.57 -0.03
N LEU A 63 -13.27 9.83 -0.25
CA LEU A 63 -13.30 8.58 -1.04
C LEU A 63 -14.44 8.57 -2.04
N SER A 64 -14.19 8.02 -3.24
CA SER A 64 -15.24 7.71 -4.20
C SER A 64 -15.78 6.30 -3.94
N ALA A 65 -16.99 6.01 -4.46
CA ALA A 65 -17.51 4.65 -4.40
C ALA A 65 -16.59 3.63 -5.08
N ARG A 66 -15.84 4.04 -6.12
CA ARG A 66 -14.85 3.20 -6.81
C ARG A 66 -13.67 2.85 -5.90
N GLN A 67 -13.08 3.85 -5.24
CA GLN A 67 -11.99 3.66 -4.29
C GLN A 67 -12.43 2.82 -3.08
N MET A 68 -13.63 3.07 -2.55
CA MET A 68 -14.15 2.29 -1.41
C MET A 68 -14.32 0.80 -1.77
N ARG A 69 -14.77 0.48 -2.99
CA ARG A 69 -14.85 -0.92 -3.45
C ARG A 69 -13.47 -1.56 -3.62
N ALA A 70 -12.48 -0.81 -4.10
CA ALA A 70 -11.10 -1.31 -4.20
C ALA A 70 -10.52 -1.62 -2.81
N LEU A 71 -10.71 -0.72 -1.84
CA LEU A 71 -10.31 -0.95 -0.45
C LEU A 71 -10.98 -2.19 0.16
N ALA A 72 -12.26 -2.42 -0.13
CA ALA A 72 -12.97 -3.61 0.32
C ALA A 72 -12.40 -4.90 -0.33
N ALA A 73 -12.14 -4.89 -1.64
CA ALA A 73 -11.53 -6.01 -2.33
C ALA A 73 -10.13 -6.34 -1.79
N ILE A 74 -9.34 -5.31 -1.47
CA ILE A 74 -8.02 -5.47 -0.83
C ILE A 74 -8.18 -6.13 0.55
N ALA A 75 -9.17 -5.69 1.35
CA ALA A 75 -9.44 -6.27 2.67
C ALA A 75 -9.78 -7.77 2.59
N ASP A 76 -10.60 -8.15 1.62
CA ASP A 76 -11.03 -9.54 1.42
C ASP A 76 -9.89 -10.43 0.90
N LYS A 77 -9.07 -9.92 -0.02
CA LYS A 77 -8.04 -10.70 -0.72
C LYS A 77 -6.73 -10.80 0.06
N TYR A 78 -6.30 -9.72 0.71
CA TYR A 78 -4.96 -9.60 1.29
C TYR A 78 -4.96 -9.43 2.81
N ASP A 79 -6.13 -9.24 3.42
CA ASP A 79 -6.29 -9.14 4.86
C ASP A 79 -7.30 -10.21 5.36
N LYS A 80 -8.05 -9.92 6.42
CA LYS A 80 -9.03 -10.82 7.03
C LYS A 80 -10.46 -10.32 6.84
N GLY A 81 -10.74 -9.64 5.73
CA GLY A 81 -12.06 -9.10 5.41
C GLY A 81 -12.43 -7.83 6.17
N TYR A 82 -11.44 -7.11 6.73
CA TYR A 82 -11.67 -5.83 7.37
C TYR A 82 -10.51 -4.86 7.17
N GLY A 83 -10.82 -3.56 7.24
CA GLY A 83 -9.84 -2.48 7.29
C GLY A 83 -10.16 -1.55 8.46
N HIS A 84 -9.13 -0.94 9.04
CA HIS A 84 -9.28 -0.06 10.20
C HIS A 84 -9.09 1.41 9.79
N PHE A 85 -10.18 2.19 9.81
CA PHE A 85 -10.09 3.64 9.68
C PHE A 85 -9.42 4.26 10.90
N THR A 86 -8.44 5.12 10.64
CA THR A 86 -7.64 5.79 11.66
C THR A 86 -8.26 7.13 12.04
N THR A 87 -7.84 7.69 13.18
CA THR A 87 -8.18 9.07 13.57
C THR A 87 -7.65 10.14 12.61
N ARG A 88 -6.76 9.78 11.69
CA ARG A 88 -6.27 10.64 10.60
C ARG A 88 -6.97 10.37 9.27
N GLN A 89 -8.13 9.70 9.30
CA GLN A 89 -8.98 9.39 8.16
C GLN A 89 -8.35 8.49 7.08
N ASN A 90 -7.16 7.94 7.33
CA ASN A 90 -6.55 6.88 6.54
C ASN A 90 -7.13 5.50 6.90
N ILE A 91 -6.82 4.47 6.12
CA ILE A 91 -7.19 3.07 6.41
C ILE A 91 -5.95 2.18 6.58
N GLN A 92 -6.04 1.18 7.45
CA GLN A 92 -4.98 0.20 7.71
C GLN A 92 -5.44 -1.24 7.47
N PHE A 93 -4.57 -2.01 6.83
CA PHE A 93 -4.62 -3.47 6.70
C PHE A 93 -3.49 -4.05 7.54
N ASN A 94 -3.76 -5.01 8.41
CA ASN A 94 -2.85 -5.51 9.45
C ASN A 94 -2.26 -6.89 9.16
N TRP A 95 -2.71 -7.56 8.10
CA TRP A 95 -2.25 -8.91 7.75
C TRP A 95 -1.70 -9.11 6.33
N PRO A 96 -1.34 -8.09 5.52
CA PRO A 96 -0.74 -8.35 4.22
C PRO A 96 0.60 -9.07 4.35
N LYS A 97 0.83 -10.05 3.46
CA LYS A 97 2.14 -10.70 3.33
C LYS A 97 3.05 -9.81 2.51
N LEU A 98 4.33 -9.74 2.88
CA LEU A 98 5.32 -8.90 2.19
C LEU A 98 5.34 -9.08 0.65
N PRO A 99 5.30 -10.30 0.09
CA PRO A 99 5.32 -10.48 -1.37
C PRO A 99 4.10 -9.87 -2.09
N ASP A 100 2.98 -9.75 -1.39
CA ASP A 100 1.70 -9.31 -1.96
C ASP A 100 1.54 -7.78 -1.90
N VAL A 101 2.29 -7.08 -1.04
CA VAL A 101 2.16 -5.62 -0.86
C VAL A 101 2.33 -4.82 -2.15
N PRO A 102 3.30 -5.14 -3.04
CA PRO A 102 3.40 -4.44 -4.32
C PRO A 102 2.16 -4.59 -5.21
N ASP A 103 1.43 -5.71 -5.12
CA ASP A 103 0.17 -5.90 -5.86
C ASP A 103 -0.94 -5.03 -5.26
N ILE A 104 -1.02 -4.93 -3.93
CA ILE A 104 -1.97 -4.04 -3.25
C ILE A 104 -1.78 -2.59 -3.71
N LEU A 105 -0.52 -2.12 -3.78
CA LEU A 105 -0.22 -0.76 -4.23
C LEU A 105 -0.55 -0.53 -5.70
N ASP A 106 -0.43 -1.55 -6.56
CA ASP A 106 -0.82 -1.46 -7.97
C ASP A 106 -2.36 -1.39 -8.12
N GLU A 107 -3.10 -2.20 -7.36
CA GLU A 107 -4.57 -2.15 -7.31
C GLU A 107 -5.09 -0.79 -6.80
N LEU A 108 -4.37 -0.15 -5.87
CA LEU A 108 -4.68 1.22 -5.41
C LEU A 108 -4.39 2.27 -6.50
N ALA A 109 -3.29 2.12 -7.22
CA ALA A 109 -2.93 3.01 -8.32
C ALA A 109 -4.00 3.01 -9.43
N ASP A 110 -4.66 1.88 -9.69
CA ASP A 110 -5.76 1.76 -10.67
C ASP A 110 -6.99 2.61 -10.30
N VAL A 111 -7.14 2.97 -9.02
CA VAL A 111 -8.22 3.82 -8.50
C VAL A 111 -7.75 5.19 -8.02
N GLU A 112 -6.58 5.65 -8.50
CA GLU A 112 -6.02 6.98 -8.23
C GLU A 112 -5.78 7.21 -6.72
N MET A 113 -5.19 6.21 -6.05
CA MET A 113 -4.82 6.25 -4.63
C MET A 113 -3.33 5.99 -4.39
#